data_AF-A0A8J2ZGG4-F1
#
_entry.id   AF-A0A8J2ZGG4-F1
#
_cell.length_a   1.000
_cell.length_b   1.000
_cell.length_c   1.000
_cell.angle_alpha   90.00
_cell.angle_beta   90.00
_cell.angle_gamma   90.00
#
_symmetry.space_group_name_H-M   'P 1'
#
loop_
_entity.id
_entity.type
_entity.pdbx_description
1 polymer ?
#
loop_
_entity_poly.entity_id
_entity_poly.type
_entity_poly.pdbx_seq_one_letter_code
_entity_poly.pdbx_strand_id
1 'polypeptide(L)' 'MTHAGWTLLEAQGAREVWQLELRSFPDKVDYRFRGEEYTELDGERTKVEETREFDTQTEALAWLTGETG' A
#
# COMPACT_ATOMS: atom_id res chain seq x y z
N MET A 1 -1.49 -2.69 14.04
CA MET A 1 -2.66 -3.13 13.24
C MET A 1 -2.26 -4.40 12.51
N THR A 2 -3.05 -5.46 12.54
CA THR A 2 -2.73 -6.70 11.80
C THR A 2 -3.19 -6.56 10.35
N HIS A 3 -2.22 -6.45 9.43
CA HIS A 3 -2.39 -6.45 7.97
C HIS A 3 -2.81 -7.83 7.45
N ALA A 4 -3.84 -8.44 8.03
CA ALA A 4 -4.21 -9.82 7.72
C ALA A 4 -4.58 -9.93 6.22
N GLY A 5 -3.75 -10.67 5.47
CA GLY A 5 -3.86 -10.86 4.02
C GLY A 5 -3.13 -9.83 3.16
N TRP A 6 -2.73 -8.68 3.71
CA TRP A 6 -1.97 -7.68 2.98
C TRP A 6 -0.47 -7.96 3.08
N THR A 7 0.20 -7.99 1.93
CA THR A 7 1.65 -8.17 1.81
C THR A 7 2.28 -6.84 1.42
N LEU A 8 3.37 -6.45 2.07
CA LEU A 8 4.13 -5.26 1.67
C LEU A 8 4.69 -5.49 0.27
N LEU A 9 4.31 -4.63 -0.67
CA LEU A 9 4.80 -4.65 -2.03
C LEU A 9 6.10 -3.84 -2.13
N GLU A 10 6.07 -2.59 -1.69
CA GLU A 10 7.23 -1.70 -1.72
C GLU A 10 7.11 -0.59 -0.66
N ALA A 11 8.23 -0.06 -0.19
CA ALA A 11 8.27 1.02 0.79
C ALA A 11 9.34 2.04 0.41
N GLN A 12 9.01 3.33 0.53
CA GLN A 12 9.90 4.44 0.25
C GLN A 12 9.73 5.54 1.30
N GLY A 13 10.73 5.69 2.17
CA GLY A 13 10.69 6.63 3.29
C GLY A 13 9.52 6.37 4.23
N ALA A 14 8.64 7.36 4.35
CA ALA A 14 7.41 7.35 5.12
C ALA A 14 6.23 6.65 4.42
N ARG A 15 6.34 6.29 3.14
CA ARG A 15 5.25 5.68 2.37
C ARG A 15 5.47 4.20 2.17
N GLU A 16 4.39 3.43 2.21
CA GLU A 16 4.38 2.00 1.97
C GLU A 16 3.22 1.63 1.04
N VAL A 17 3.47 0.77 0.07
CA VAL A 17 2.44 0.15 -0.76
C VAL A 17 2.29 -1.30 -0.37
N TRP A 18 1.05 -1.69 -0.13
CA TRP A 18 0.63 -3.01 0.25
C TRP A 18 -0.27 -3.59 -0.84
N GLN A 19 -0.20 -4.91 -1.03
CA GLN A 19 -1.05 -5.64 -1.94
C GLN A 19 -1.84 -6.72 -1.21
N LEU A 20 -3.07 -6.96 -1.66
CA LEU A 20 -3.93 -8.05 -1.18
C LEU A 20 -4.30 -8.94 -2.36
N GLU A 21 -3.96 -10.23 -2.25
CA GLU A 21 -4.41 -11.25 -3.19
C GLU A 21 -5.85 -11.66 -2.84
N LEU A 22 -6.81 -11.35 -3.72
CA LEU A 22 -8.19 -11.77 -3.60
C LEU A 22 -8.44 -12.96 -4.52
N ARG A 23 -8.55 -14.16 -3.94
CA ARG A 23 -9.01 -15.34 -4.67
C ARG A 23 -10.54 -15.32 -4.77
N SER A 24 -11.04 -14.66 -5.81
CA SER A 24 -12.48 -14.60 -6.10
C SER A 24 -13.00 -15.91 -6.68
N PHE A 25 -12.20 -16.60 -7.51
CA PHE A 25 -12.56 -17.84 -8.19
C PHE A 25 -11.33 -18.73 -8.35
N PRO A 26 -11.49 -20.06 -8.54
CA PRO A 26 -10.38 -21.01 -8.62
C PRO A 26 -9.30 -20.69 -9.67
N ASP A 27 -9.63 -19.90 -10.70
CA ASP A 27 -8.70 -19.49 -11.77
C ASP A 27 -8.56 -17.96 -11.90
N LYS A 28 -9.20 -17.19 -11.01
CA LYS A 28 -9.14 -15.72 -11.06
C LYS A 28 -8.61 -15.17 -9.74
N VAL A 29 -7.40 -14.64 -9.83
CA VAL A 29 -6.78 -13.83 -8.79
C VAL A 29 -7.01 -12.38 -9.14
N ASP A 30 -7.75 -11.67 -8.28
CA ASP A 30 -7.85 -10.23 -8.29
C ASP A 30 -6.82 -9.67 -7.30
N TYR A 31 -6.24 -8.52 -7.61
CA TYR A 31 -5.33 -7.82 -6.71
C TYR A 31 -5.94 -6.50 -6.28
N ARG A 32 -5.76 -6.14 -5.02
CA ARG A 32 -6.02 -4.79 -4.51
C ARG A 32 -4.73 -4.19 -3.99
N PHE A 33 -4.58 -2.89 -4.17
CA PHE A 33 -3.41 -2.15 -3.74
C PHE A 33 -3.81 -1.05 -2.76
N ARG A 34 -2.94 -0.76 -1.82
CA ARG A 34 -3.12 0.20 -0.73
C ARG A 34 -1.82 0.94 -0.50
N GLY A 35 -1.83 2.25 -0.62
CA GLY A 35 -0.76 3.11 -0.15
C GLY A 35 -1.05 3.58 1.27
N GLU A 36 -0.05 3.56 2.13
CA GLU A 36 -0.09 4.11 3.49
C GLU A 36 1.07 5.08 3.68
N GLU A 37 0.75 6.31 4.04
CA GLU A 37 1.75 7.30 4.42
C GLU A 37 1.78 7.39 5.95
N TYR A 38 2.96 7.19 6.51
CA TYR A 38 3.21 7.24 7.94
C TYR A 38 3.89 8.56 8.29
N THR A 39 3.45 9.20 9.35
CA THR A 39 4.22 10.28 9.95
C THR A 39 5.31 9.69 10.82
N GLU A 40 6.55 10.07 10.54
CA GLU A 40 7.69 9.84 11.41
C GLU A 40 7.88 11.09 12.28
N LEU A 41 7.57 10.98 13.57
CA LEU A 41 7.86 11.99 14.58
C LEU A 41 8.94 11.41 15.50
N ASP A 42 10.04 12.13 15.66
CA ASP A 42 11.19 11.73 16.50
C ASP A 42 11.78 10.34 16.18
N GLY A 43 11.70 9.89 14.92
CA GLY A 43 12.25 8.61 14.47
C GLY A 43 11.37 7.40 14.80
N GLU A 44 10.18 7.61 15.37
CA GLU A 44 9.19 6.58 15.61
C GLU A 44 8.03 6.69 14.59
N ARG A 45 7.75 5.59 13.88
CA ARG A 45 6.59 5.48 13.00
C ARG A 45 5.33 5.47 13.84
N THR A 46 4.71 6.64 13.98
CA THR A 46 3.70 6.87 15.02
C THR A 46 2.30 6.56 14.53
N LYS A 47 1.98 6.85 13.27
CA LYS A 47 0.60 6.73 12.75
C LYS A 47 0.56 6.72 11.22
N VAL A 48 -0.37 5.95 10.66
CA VAL A 48 -0.80 6.09 9.26
C VAL A 48 -1.65 7.36 9.17
N GLU A 49 -1.14 8.37 8.47
CA GLU A 49 -1.84 9.64 8.24
C GLU A 49 -2.80 9.55 7.06
N GLU A 50 -2.38 8.90 5.99
CA GLU A 50 -3.17 8.73 4.78
C GLU A 50 -3.16 7.27 4.34
N THR A 51 -4.34 6.75 3.99
CA THR A 51 -4.48 5.47 3.31
C THR A 51 -5.22 5.70 2.00
N ARG A 52 -4.65 5.22 0.91
CA ARG A 52 -5.22 5.34 -0.43
C ARG A 52 -5.33 3.98 -1.08
N GLU A 53 -6.48 3.65 -1.62
CA GLU A 53 -6.70 2.40 -2.36
C GLU A 53 -6.47 2.63 -3.85
N PHE A 54 -5.91 1.63 -4.52
CA PHE A 54 -5.66 1.64 -5.96
C PHE A 54 -6.11 0.33 -6.59
N ASP A 55 -6.63 0.43 -7.81
CA ASP A 55 -7.06 -0.72 -8.60
C ASP A 55 -5.88 -1.37 -9.33
N THR A 56 -4.81 -0.63 -9.61
CA THR A 56 -3.63 -1.12 -10.32
C THR A 56 -2.33 -0.94 -9.53
N GLN A 57 -1.38 -1.86 -9.75
CA GLN A 57 -0.05 -1.79 -9.17
C GLN A 57 0.67 -0.51 -9.58
N THR A 58 0.55 -0.12 -10.86
CA THR A 58 1.22 1.04 -11.42
C THR A 58 0.79 2.34 -10.73
N GLU A 59 -0.51 2.52 -10.46
CA GLU A 59 -1.01 3.70 -9.76
C GLU A 59 -0.52 3.75 -8.31
N ALA A 60 -0.49 2.60 -7.63
CA ALA A 60 0.01 2.51 -6.27
C ALA A 60 1.50 2.85 -6.17
N LEU A 61 2.31 2.35 -7.11
CA LEU A 61 3.74 2.64 -7.17
C LEU A 61 4.02 4.09 -7.61
N ALA A 62 3.23 4.67 -8.52
CA ALA A 62 3.36 6.09 -8.88
C ALA A 62 3.09 7.01 -7.69
N TRP A 63 2.11 6.66 -6.84
CA TRP A 63 1.88 7.37 -5.58
C TRP A 63 3.06 7.22 -4.60
N LEU A 64 3.66 6.02 -4.54
CA LEU A 64 4.84 5.76 -3.71
C LEU A 64 6.02 6.65 -4.10
N THR A 65 6.32 6.76 -5.39
CA THR A 65 7.45 7.57 -5.91
C THR A 65 7.22 9.08 -5.86
N GLY A 66 6.00 9.51 -5.51
CA GLY A 66 5.62 10.91 -5.55
C GLY A 66 5.46 11.47 -6.96
N GLU A 67 5.49 10.61 -7.98
CA GLU A 67 5.09 10.93 -9.35
C GLU A 67 3.57 11.09 -9.39
N THR A 68 3.10 12.20 -8.83
CA THR A 68 1.73 12.65 -9.05
C THR A 68 1.67 13.12 -10.50
N GLY A 69 0.99 12.35 -11.35
CA GLY A 69 0.68 12.75 -12.73
C GLY A 69 -0.19 13.99 -12.80
#